data_AF-A0A8C6YGB2-F1
#
_entry.id   AF-A0A8C6YGB2-F1
#
_cell.length_a   1.000
_cell.length_b   1.000
_cell.length_c   1.000
_cell.angle_alpha   90.00
_cell.angle_beta   90.00
_cell.angle_gamma   90.00
#
_symmetry.space_group_name_H-M   'P 1'
#
loop_
_entity.id
_entity.type
_entity.pdbx_description
1 polymer ?
#
loop_
_entity_poly.entity_id
_entity_poly.type
_entity_poly.pdbx_seq_one_letter_code
_entity_poly.pdbx_strand_id
1 'polypeptide(L)'
;MSIAQGDWSSDMVQPSGCPAGDYGMMGDDSSLGKAGTLQLPAELAGHEAVQYFLAENKDLKEAIRQSNNMLRERYQEFVQFHASKKEEKEFIMSKFQEARHVVEKLHMERMELEKQLQQAFQDLERLKTASQSSLLEKDLLGTQDESDTVTLTEEDVLTVTSGILKQKKERLEEDWKALQDANQVLQKEKLALEAKIAILQQTAKVTVPVEEENGCSLEQSQEVESLQSSGDNADGKQIEQLQKRLKEAEDESLALQQQLASSLEELACRTAREQEMQQQLQTLTKQLEQVGEDKTLAKAQVTSLLGELQESQSRLETCTQQNRELEERVRGAGERLQQLEKEAEIRNRQHGVQVDQLRLQVQNLESALRVERQSATEEKRKLAQVQVAYHQLFQEYDAHIKTSLETEKRSKGLDLQLGELSQQLQQAEEALVAKQEHIDKLKEDAEQHKTVMETVPVLKAQADIYKTDFLAERQAREKLHEQRETLLEQVAQLQRENEKLKADSEGVSRALMDEMRNRHSEMRPPPQQSFCRVECYL
;
A
#
# COMPACT_ATOMS: atom_id res chain seq x y z
N MET A 1 27.31 -12.22 -20.33
CA MET A 1 26.76 -12.98 -19.17
C MET A 1 25.28 -13.16 -19.39
N SER A 2 24.69 -14.28 -18.96
CA SER A 2 23.28 -14.58 -19.22
C SER A 2 22.34 -13.81 -18.28
N ILE A 3 21.31 -13.17 -18.83
CA ILE A 3 20.14 -12.70 -18.08
C ILE A 3 18.95 -13.51 -18.59
N ALA A 4 18.31 -14.25 -17.69
CA ALA A 4 17.17 -15.11 -18.05
C ALA A 4 15.92 -14.26 -18.29
N GLN A 5 15.29 -14.43 -19.45
CA GLN A 5 13.92 -13.96 -19.67
C GLN A 5 12.96 -14.90 -18.94
N GLY A 6 12.32 -14.42 -17.87
CA GLY A 6 11.26 -15.14 -17.19
C GLY A 6 9.97 -15.05 -17.99
N ASP A 7 9.66 -16.11 -18.74
CA ASP A 7 8.47 -16.18 -19.58
C ASP A 7 7.22 -16.50 -18.73
N TRP A 8 6.37 -15.50 -18.50
CA TRP A 8 5.14 -15.63 -17.72
C TRP A 8 3.94 -15.89 -18.64
N SER A 9 3.96 -17.04 -19.34
CA SER A 9 2.77 -17.55 -20.02
C SER A 9 1.68 -17.86 -19.00
N SER A 10 0.63 -17.04 -18.98
CA SER A 10 -0.54 -17.23 -18.12
C SER A 10 -1.66 -17.87 -18.92
N ASP A 11 -1.75 -19.20 -18.87
CA ASP A 11 -2.79 -20.01 -19.53
C ASP A 11 -4.18 -19.72 -18.93
N MET A 12 -4.81 -18.64 -19.38
CA MET A 12 -6.23 -18.40 -19.16
C MET A 12 -7.04 -19.18 -20.19
N VAL A 13 -7.50 -20.37 -19.80
CA VAL A 13 -8.40 -21.22 -20.59
C VAL A 13 -9.66 -20.43 -20.95
N GLN A 14 -9.79 -20.05 -22.23
CA GLN A 14 -11.00 -19.40 -22.73
C GLN A 14 -12.13 -20.43 -22.86
N PRO A 15 -13.36 -20.12 -22.42
CA PRO A 15 -14.53 -20.87 -22.83
C PRO A 15 -14.76 -20.68 -24.34
N SER A 16 -15.08 -21.76 -25.05
CA SER A 16 -15.28 -21.78 -26.51
C SER A 16 -16.32 -20.77 -26.98
N GLY A 17 -15.94 -19.90 -27.93
CA GLY A 17 -16.85 -18.90 -28.49
C GLY A 17 -17.91 -19.47 -29.44
N CYS A 18 -19.04 -18.76 -29.52
CA CYS A 18 -20.05 -18.84 -30.58
C CYS A 18 -20.62 -17.43 -30.83
N PRO A 19 -21.29 -17.19 -31.98
CA PRO A 19 -21.05 -15.96 -32.75
C PRO A 19 -21.92 -14.75 -32.37
N ALA A 20 -21.55 -13.61 -32.96
CA ALA A 20 -22.22 -12.32 -32.81
C ALA A 20 -23.68 -12.33 -33.28
N GLY A 21 -24.53 -11.59 -32.56
CA GLY A 21 -25.91 -11.28 -32.92
C GLY A 21 -26.43 -10.09 -32.11
N ASP A 22 -26.84 -9.05 -32.84
CA ASP A 22 -27.57 -7.83 -32.44
C ASP A 22 -27.15 -6.98 -31.22
N TYR A 23 -27.03 -5.68 -31.51
CA TYR A 23 -27.07 -4.60 -30.51
C TYR A 23 -28.50 -4.43 -29.97
N GLY A 24 -28.93 -5.35 -29.10
CA GLY A 24 -30.11 -5.16 -28.27
C GLY A 24 -29.84 -4.17 -27.14
N MET A 25 -30.48 -3.00 -27.16
CA MET A 25 -30.44 -2.06 -26.03
C MET A 25 -31.20 -2.65 -24.84
N MET A 26 -30.48 -3.34 -23.94
CA MET A 26 -31.03 -3.92 -22.71
C MET A 26 -31.38 -2.82 -21.71
N GLY A 27 -32.57 -2.26 -21.86
CA GLY A 27 -33.09 -1.19 -21.01
C GLY A 27 -33.45 -1.68 -19.62
N ASP A 28 -33.03 -0.89 -18.61
CA ASP A 28 -33.74 -0.63 -17.35
C ASP A 28 -34.30 -1.83 -16.58
N ASP A 29 -33.56 -2.95 -16.60
CA ASP A 29 -33.98 -4.23 -16.01
C ASP A 29 -33.88 -4.22 -14.47
N SER A 30 -34.78 -3.45 -13.84
CA SER A 30 -35.08 -3.46 -12.40
C SER A 30 -35.77 -4.76 -11.96
N SER A 31 -35.48 -5.88 -12.63
CA SER A 31 -36.14 -7.17 -12.49
C SER A 31 -35.44 -8.14 -11.52
N LEU A 32 -34.72 -7.63 -10.51
CA LEU A 32 -34.33 -8.43 -9.33
C LEU A 32 -35.55 -8.64 -8.42
N GLY A 33 -36.43 -9.53 -8.88
CA GLY A 33 -37.63 -9.98 -8.16
C GLY A 33 -38.79 -9.00 -8.26
N LYS A 34 -39.75 -9.30 -9.16
CA LYS A 34 -41.14 -8.85 -8.95
C LYS A 34 -41.55 -9.22 -7.53
N ALA A 35 -42.19 -8.30 -6.83
CA ALA A 35 -42.68 -8.53 -5.47
C ALA A 35 -43.81 -9.58 -5.49
N GLY A 36 -43.42 -10.86 -5.45
CA GLY A 36 -44.28 -11.95 -5.01
C GLY A 36 -44.58 -11.73 -3.54
N THR A 37 -45.57 -10.89 -3.27
CA THR A 37 -46.10 -10.67 -1.92
C THR A 37 -46.69 -11.98 -1.43
N LEU A 38 -45.87 -12.77 -0.73
CA LEU A 38 -46.31 -13.95 0.00
C LEU A 38 -47.34 -13.46 1.03
N GLN A 39 -48.61 -13.64 0.68
CA GLN A 39 -49.73 -13.09 1.41
C GLN A 39 -49.92 -13.91 2.67
N LEU A 40 -49.38 -13.42 3.80
CA LEU A 40 -49.47 -14.14 5.07
C LEU A 40 -50.94 -14.43 5.42
N PRO A 41 -51.24 -15.63 5.96
CA PRO A 41 -52.52 -15.90 6.61
C PRO A 41 -52.83 -14.82 7.65
N ALA A 42 -54.07 -14.33 7.67
CA ALA A 42 -54.47 -13.21 8.53
C ALA A 42 -54.21 -13.47 10.03
N GLU A 43 -54.26 -14.74 10.44
CA GLU A 43 -53.96 -15.24 11.78
C GLU A 43 -52.51 -14.96 12.23
N LEU A 44 -51.56 -14.99 11.29
CA LEU A 44 -50.12 -14.75 11.56
C LEU A 44 -49.73 -13.28 11.40
N ALA A 45 -50.51 -12.49 10.66
CA ALA A 45 -50.24 -11.08 10.41
C ALA A 45 -50.28 -10.20 11.68
N GLY A 46 -51.00 -10.64 12.73
CA GLY A 46 -51.08 -9.97 14.03
C GLY A 46 -49.99 -10.34 15.03
N HIS A 47 -49.11 -11.31 14.74
CA HIS A 47 -48.12 -11.79 15.70
C HIS A 47 -46.86 -10.92 15.69
N GLU A 48 -46.53 -10.28 16.82
CA GLU A 48 -45.46 -9.26 16.92
C GLU A 48 -44.10 -9.73 16.37
N ALA A 49 -43.66 -10.94 16.73
CA ALA A 49 -42.40 -11.51 16.22
C ALA A 49 -42.41 -11.70 14.69
N VAL A 50 -43.56 -11.98 14.09
CA VAL A 50 -43.70 -12.12 12.62
C VAL A 50 -43.63 -10.74 11.96
N GLN A 51 -44.22 -9.72 12.57
CA GLN A 51 -44.06 -8.33 12.09
C GLN A 51 -42.62 -7.84 12.20
N TYR A 52 -41.90 -8.19 13.27
CA TYR A 52 -40.48 -7.89 13.44
C TYR A 52 -39.63 -8.52 12.32
N PHE A 53 -39.75 -9.84 12.10
CA PHE A 53 -39.02 -10.51 11.01
C PHE A 53 -39.40 -9.96 9.62
N LEU A 54 -40.65 -9.51 9.42
CA LEU A 54 -41.07 -8.84 8.17
C LEU A 54 -40.55 -7.41 8.01
N ALA A 55 -40.17 -6.72 9.09
CA ALA A 55 -39.45 -5.46 9.03
C ALA A 55 -37.97 -5.71 8.70
N GLU A 56 -37.29 -6.54 9.50
CA GLU A 56 -35.90 -6.93 9.29
C GLU A 56 -35.65 -7.49 7.88
N ASN A 57 -36.58 -8.29 7.34
CA ASN A 57 -36.47 -8.82 5.97
C ASN A 57 -36.66 -7.76 4.87
N LYS A 58 -37.36 -6.64 5.13
CA LYS A 58 -37.40 -5.49 4.22
C LYS A 58 -36.08 -4.73 4.28
N ASP A 59 -35.60 -4.46 5.49
CA ASP A 59 -34.37 -3.70 5.74
C ASP A 59 -33.16 -4.43 5.12
N LEU A 60 -33.07 -5.75 5.28
CA LEU A 60 -32.08 -6.60 4.61
C LEU A 60 -32.19 -6.55 3.08
N LYS A 61 -33.41 -6.60 2.51
CA LYS A 61 -33.62 -6.47 1.06
C LYS A 61 -33.22 -5.09 0.55
N GLU A 62 -33.40 -4.05 1.35
CA GLU A 62 -33.01 -2.69 1.00
C GLU A 62 -31.49 -2.48 1.12
N ALA A 63 -30.86 -2.97 2.18
CA ALA A 63 -29.40 -2.98 2.33
C ALA A 63 -28.71 -3.75 1.18
N ILE A 64 -29.26 -4.89 0.76
CA ILE A 64 -28.79 -5.64 -0.42
C ILE A 64 -28.98 -4.82 -1.71
N ARG A 65 -30.10 -4.10 -1.87
CA ARG A 65 -30.33 -3.23 -3.04
C ARG A 65 -29.33 -2.06 -3.09
N GLN A 66 -29.13 -1.38 -1.96
CA GLN A 66 -28.17 -0.29 -1.82
C GLN A 66 -26.74 -0.79 -2.08
N SER A 67 -26.35 -1.92 -1.51
CA SER A 67 -25.04 -2.55 -1.73
C SER A 67 -24.80 -2.91 -3.21
N ASN A 68 -25.79 -3.48 -3.89
CA ASN A 68 -25.69 -3.79 -5.32
C ASN A 68 -25.61 -2.53 -6.21
N ASN A 69 -26.30 -1.44 -5.85
CA ASN A 69 -26.19 -0.17 -6.57
C ASN A 69 -24.81 0.47 -6.37
N MET A 70 -24.32 0.54 -5.13
CA MET A 70 -22.96 1.00 -4.81
C MET A 70 -21.90 0.18 -5.57
N LEU A 71 -22.08 -1.13 -5.70
CA LEU A 71 -21.15 -2.00 -6.44
C LEU A 71 -21.18 -1.72 -7.95
N ARG A 72 -22.35 -1.43 -8.53
CA ARG A 72 -22.48 -1.01 -9.95
C ARG A 72 -21.81 0.34 -10.19
N GLU A 73 -22.01 1.31 -9.30
CA GLU A 73 -21.37 2.63 -9.35
C GLU A 73 -19.84 2.50 -9.27
N ARG A 74 -19.32 1.76 -8.29
CA ARG A 74 -17.87 1.48 -8.18
C ARG A 74 -17.30 0.72 -9.39
N TYR A 75 -18.07 -0.19 -9.99
CA TYR A 75 -17.65 -0.87 -11.22
C TYR A 75 -17.59 0.11 -12.41
N GLN A 76 -18.57 1.01 -12.53
CA GLN A 76 -18.60 2.03 -13.58
C GLN A 76 -17.46 3.06 -13.42
N GLU A 77 -17.18 3.53 -12.19
CA GLU A 77 -16.00 4.34 -11.87
C GLU A 77 -14.71 3.61 -12.25
N PHE A 78 -14.57 2.32 -11.93
CA PHE A 78 -13.39 1.53 -12.25
C PHE A 78 -13.16 1.39 -13.76
N VAL A 79 -14.24 1.17 -14.53
CA VAL A 79 -14.18 1.11 -16.01
C VAL A 79 -13.77 2.48 -16.59
N GLN A 80 -14.32 3.58 -16.08
CA GLN A 80 -13.94 4.94 -16.49
C GLN A 80 -12.48 5.26 -16.13
N PHE A 81 -12.02 4.90 -14.92
CA PHE A 81 -10.63 5.07 -14.51
C PHE A 81 -9.67 4.27 -15.38
N HIS A 82 -10.02 3.02 -15.72
CA HIS A 82 -9.21 2.19 -16.61
C HIS A 82 -9.15 2.76 -18.05
N ALA A 83 -10.26 3.30 -18.57
CA ALA A 83 -10.28 4.00 -19.85
C ALA A 83 -9.38 5.24 -19.84
N SER A 84 -9.54 6.12 -18.85
CA SER A 84 -8.73 7.34 -18.69
C SER A 84 -7.24 7.03 -18.50
N LYS A 85 -6.88 5.98 -17.76
CA LYS A 85 -5.48 5.53 -17.62
C LYS A 85 -4.89 4.95 -18.92
N LYS A 86 -5.72 4.39 -19.80
CA LYS A 86 -5.30 3.99 -21.15
C LYS A 86 -5.05 5.22 -22.02
N GLU A 87 -5.96 6.18 -22.04
CA GLU A 87 -5.85 7.44 -22.79
C GLU A 87 -4.61 8.26 -22.36
N GLU A 88 -4.36 8.38 -21.06
CA GLU A 88 -3.16 9.03 -20.50
C GLU A 88 -1.87 8.34 -20.97
N LYS A 89 -1.82 7.00 -20.97
CA LYS A 89 -0.68 6.23 -21.48
C LYS A 89 -0.48 6.45 -22.98
N GLU A 90 -1.54 6.48 -23.77
CA GLU A 90 -1.49 6.71 -25.22
C GLU A 90 -1.04 8.14 -25.53
N PHE A 91 -1.50 9.14 -24.77
CA PHE A 91 -1.03 10.52 -24.86
C PHE A 91 0.46 10.66 -24.52
N ILE A 92 0.92 10.07 -23.41
CA ILE A 92 2.34 10.08 -23.02
C ILE A 92 3.21 9.39 -24.09
N MET A 93 2.75 8.26 -24.63
CA MET A 93 3.45 7.55 -25.71
C MET A 93 3.54 8.40 -26.99
N SER A 94 2.45 9.08 -27.37
CA SER A 94 2.45 10.02 -28.51
C SER A 94 3.41 11.19 -28.28
N LYS A 95 3.44 11.77 -27.07
CA LYS A 95 4.36 12.87 -26.74
C LYS A 95 5.81 12.44 -26.69
N PHE A 96 6.10 11.21 -26.26
CA PHE A 96 7.44 10.62 -26.32
C PHE A 96 7.89 10.39 -27.77
N GLN A 97 6.99 9.92 -28.65
CA GLN A 97 7.27 9.79 -30.08
C GLN A 97 7.54 11.16 -30.73
N GLU A 98 6.74 12.19 -30.44
CA GLU A 98 6.94 13.55 -30.93
C GLU A 98 8.30 14.13 -30.48
N ALA A 99 8.63 14.01 -29.19
CA ALA A 99 9.92 14.43 -28.66
C ALA A 99 11.10 13.68 -29.31
N ARG A 100 10.95 12.37 -29.57
CA ARG A 100 11.94 11.57 -30.28
C ARG A 100 12.17 12.07 -31.71
N HIS A 101 11.12 12.34 -32.48
CA HIS A 101 11.27 12.89 -33.84
C HIS A 101 11.96 14.26 -33.85
N VAL A 102 11.71 15.11 -32.84
CA VAL A 102 12.40 16.39 -32.69
C VAL A 102 13.89 16.19 -32.37
N VAL A 103 14.25 15.23 -31.51
CA VAL A 103 15.64 14.89 -31.22
C VAL A 103 16.35 14.30 -32.44
N GLU A 104 15.71 13.41 -33.20
CA GLU A 104 16.25 12.85 -34.45
C GLU A 104 16.46 13.94 -35.51
N LYS A 105 15.53 14.89 -35.65
CA LYS A 105 15.66 16.05 -36.55
C LYS A 105 16.81 16.98 -36.12
N LEU A 106 16.90 17.34 -34.84
CA LEU A 106 17.99 18.16 -34.31
C LEU A 106 19.35 17.45 -34.41
N HIS A 107 19.39 16.12 -34.30
CA HIS A 107 20.60 15.35 -34.53
C HIS A 107 21.05 15.42 -35.99
N MET A 108 20.14 15.28 -36.96
CA MET A 108 20.45 15.44 -38.38
C MET A 108 20.93 16.86 -38.73
N GLU A 109 20.28 17.88 -38.17
CA GLU A 109 20.72 19.28 -38.32
C GLU A 109 22.11 19.50 -37.72
N ARG A 110 22.41 18.90 -36.56
CA ARG A 110 23.74 18.94 -35.95
C ARG A 110 24.80 18.25 -36.81
N MET A 111 24.51 17.07 -37.37
CA MET A 111 25.45 16.35 -38.26
C MET A 111 25.76 17.14 -39.53
N GLU A 112 24.76 17.81 -40.12
CA GLU A 112 24.96 18.64 -41.30
C GLU A 112 25.73 19.93 -40.96
N LEU A 113 25.51 20.55 -39.79
CA LEU A 113 26.31 21.67 -39.30
C LEU A 113 27.76 21.27 -38.95
N GLU A 114 27.98 20.09 -38.35
CA GLU A 114 29.33 19.52 -38.11
C GLU A 114 30.08 19.31 -39.44
N LYS A 115 29.41 18.78 -40.45
CA LYS A 115 29.93 18.62 -41.83
C LYS A 115 30.21 19.96 -42.52
N GLN A 116 29.35 20.96 -42.37
CA GLN A 116 29.57 22.31 -42.91
C GLN A 116 30.75 23.01 -42.22
N LEU A 117 30.88 22.84 -40.90
CA LEU A 117 32.03 23.34 -40.14
C LEU A 117 33.33 22.66 -40.59
N GLN A 118 33.32 21.33 -40.78
CA GLN A 118 34.48 20.58 -41.29
C GLN A 118 34.87 21.01 -42.71
N GLN A 119 33.90 21.25 -43.58
CA GLN A 119 34.14 21.79 -44.93
C GLN A 119 34.75 23.20 -44.87
N ALA A 120 34.20 24.08 -44.02
CA ALA A 120 34.73 25.42 -43.81
C ALA A 120 36.16 25.41 -43.23
N PHE A 121 36.50 24.47 -42.35
CA PHE A 121 37.88 24.25 -41.90
C PHE A 121 38.80 23.84 -43.06
N GLN A 122 38.41 22.86 -43.89
CA GLN A 122 39.20 22.44 -45.05
C GLN A 122 39.41 23.58 -46.06
N ASP A 123 38.38 24.40 -46.30
CA ASP A 123 38.50 25.55 -47.21
C ASP A 123 39.35 26.69 -46.61
N LEU A 124 39.30 26.89 -45.29
CA LEU A 124 40.20 27.82 -44.59
C LEU A 124 41.65 27.31 -44.61
N GLU A 125 41.89 26.00 -44.52
CA GLU A 125 43.21 25.40 -44.72
C GLU A 125 43.69 25.49 -46.19
N ARG A 126 42.79 25.37 -47.18
CA ARG A 126 43.09 25.63 -48.59
C ARG A 126 43.45 27.10 -48.85
N LEU A 127 42.74 28.07 -48.24
CA LEU A 127 43.12 29.48 -48.33
C LEU A 127 44.43 29.78 -47.58
N LYS A 128 44.66 29.14 -46.42
CA LYS A 128 45.92 29.27 -45.67
C LYS A 128 47.11 28.72 -46.47
N THR A 129 46.99 27.55 -47.08
CA THR A 129 48.03 26.96 -47.92
C THR A 129 48.22 27.74 -49.22
N ALA A 130 47.17 28.26 -49.85
CA ALA A 130 47.28 29.20 -50.96
C ALA A 130 48.06 30.48 -50.57
N SER A 131 47.71 31.09 -49.43
CA SER A 131 48.41 32.28 -48.91
C SER A 131 49.83 32.00 -48.42
N GLN A 132 50.17 30.75 -48.09
CA GLN A 132 51.54 30.31 -47.82
C GLN A 132 52.31 30.04 -49.12
N SER A 133 51.66 29.56 -50.18
CA SER A 133 52.29 29.36 -51.50
C SER A 133 52.75 30.67 -52.16
N SER A 134 52.18 31.82 -51.77
CA SER A 134 52.65 33.16 -52.15
C SER A 134 53.75 33.74 -51.24
N LEU A 135 54.21 33.01 -50.22
CA LEU A 135 55.14 33.51 -49.20
C LEU A 135 56.25 32.54 -48.78
N LEU A 136 56.18 31.27 -49.19
CA LEU A 136 57.16 30.22 -48.88
C LEU A 136 57.64 29.48 -50.14
N GLU A 137 58.17 30.23 -51.11
CA GLU A 137 59.20 29.67 -52.02
C GLU A 137 60.56 29.63 -51.31
N LYS A 138 60.61 28.97 -50.14
CA LYS A 138 61.86 28.57 -49.48
C LYS A 138 61.68 27.51 -48.40
N ASP A 139 62.67 26.64 -48.40
CA ASP A 139 63.01 25.56 -47.46
C ASP A 139 62.02 24.39 -47.37
N LEU A 140 62.61 23.19 -47.20
CA LEU A 140 62.08 21.90 -47.62
C LEU A 140 62.08 20.87 -46.49
N LEU A 141 61.13 19.93 -46.57
CA LEU A 141 61.09 18.61 -45.90
C LEU A 141 61.02 18.57 -44.36
N GLY A 142 60.05 17.82 -43.85
CA GLY A 142 59.90 17.52 -42.42
C GLY A 142 58.80 16.49 -42.15
N THR A 143 59.10 15.21 -42.42
CA THR A 143 58.44 14.00 -41.87
C THR A 143 56.91 14.01 -41.69
N GLN A 144 56.23 13.39 -42.65
CA GLN A 144 55.40 12.19 -42.42
C GLN A 144 55.33 11.69 -40.96
N ASP A 145 54.12 11.43 -40.47
CA ASP A 145 53.87 10.31 -39.57
C ASP A 145 52.46 9.71 -39.77
N GLU A 146 52.26 8.48 -39.31
CA GLU A 146 51.38 7.50 -39.97
C GLU A 146 49.90 7.48 -39.52
N SER A 147 49.02 7.01 -40.41
CA SER A 147 47.57 6.91 -40.18
C SER A 147 47.18 5.56 -39.59
N ASP A 148 47.26 5.41 -38.26
CA ASP A 148 46.96 4.15 -37.59
C ASP A 148 45.49 4.07 -37.13
N THR A 149 44.68 3.23 -37.79
CA THR A 149 43.24 3.08 -37.52
C THR A 149 42.97 2.19 -36.31
N VAL A 150 43.08 2.75 -35.10
CA VAL A 150 42.70 2.07 -33.85
C VAL A 150 41.17 2.01 -33.73
N THR A 151 40.62 0.80 -33.64
CA THR A 151 39.19 0.56 -33.39
C THR A 151 38.86 0.78 -31.91
N LEU A 152 38.61 2.04 -31.53
CA LEU A 152 38.17 2.40 -30.18
C LEU A 152 36.78 1.84 -29.87
N THR A 153 36.66 1.17 -28.73
CA THR A 153 35.39 0.71 -28.18
C THR A 153 34.63 1.86 -27.50
N GLU A 154 33.30 1.74 -27.34
CA GLU A 154 32.44 2.85 -26.88
C GLU A 154 32.84 3.41 -25.50
N GLU A 155 33.43 2.57 -24.64
CA GLU A 155 33.92 2.96 -23.31
C GLU A 155 35.15 3.92 -23.38
N ASP A 156 36.02 3.76 -24.38
CA ASP A 156 37.20 4.62 -24.57
C ASP A 156 36.79 6.02 -25.04
N VAL A 157 35.79 6.10 -25.93
CA VAL A 157 35.24 7.38 -26.39
C VAL A 157 34.57 8.13 -25.23
N LEU A 158 33.88 7.42 -24.34
CA LEU A 158 33.26 8.01 -23.13
C LEU A 158 34.29 8.52 -22.12
N THR A 159 35.40 7.81 -21.90
CA THR A 159 36.46 8.27 -20.99
C THR A 159 37.23 9.48 -21.55
N VAL A 160 37.57 9.47 -22.85
CA VAL A 160 38.24 10.62 -23.51
C VAL A 160 37.34 11.86 -23.55
N THR A 161 36.06 11.72 -23.92
CA THR A 161 35.12 12.85 -23.93
C THR A 161 34.86 13.39 -22.52
N SER A 162 34.74 12.53 -21.51
CA SER A 162 34.66 12.94 -20.10
C SER A 162 35.91 13.72 -19.64
N GLY A 163 37.11 13.27 -20.03
CA GLY A 163 38.36 13.97 -19.76
C GLY A 163 38.42 15.37 -20.39
N ILE A 164 38.04 15.49 -21.67
CA ILE A 164 37.98 16.78 -22.39
C ILE A 164 36.93 17.71 -21.77
N LEU A 165 35.78 17.19 -21.35
CA LEU A 165 34.73 17.98 -20.68
C LEU A 165 35.20 18.45 -19.29
N LYS A 166 35.91 17.62 -18.53
CA LYS A 166 36.50 18.00 -17.24
C LYS A 166 37.56 19.10 -17.40
N GLN A 167 38.47 18.96 -18.37
CA GLN A 167 39.48 19.98 -18.65
C GLN A 167 38.86 21.32 -19.14
N LYS A 168 37.80 21.27 -19.96
CA LYS A 168 37.05 22.47 -20.36
C LYS A 168 36.33 23.12 -19.17
N LYS A 169 35.77 22.32 -18.27
CA LYS A 169 35.16 22.82 -17.03
C LYS A 169 36.18 23.53 -16.15
N GLU A 170 37.32 22.89 -15.90
CA GLU A 170 38.39 23.43 -15.05
C GLU A 170 38.93 24.75 -15.61
N ARG A 171 39.17 24.83 -16.94
CA ARG A 171 39.55 26.09 -17.58
C ARG A 171 38.49 27.18 -17.47
N LEU A 172 37.20 26.86 -17.60
CA LEU A 172 36.12 27.84 -17.42
C LEU A 172 35.98 28.31 -15.96
N GLU A 173 36.27 27.45 -14.98
CA GLU A 173 36.33 27.83 -13.56
C GLU A 173 37.55 28.73 -13.26
N GLU A 174 38.69 28.50 -13.93
CA GLU A 174 39.86 29.40 -13.90
C GLU A 174 39.60 30.75 -14.59
N ASP A 175 39.07 30.76 -15.81
CA ASP A 175 38.71 31.96 -16.57
C ASP A 175 37.68 32.83 -15.83
N TRP A 176 36.65 32.20 -15.25
CA TRP A 176 35.65 32.88 -14.42
C TRP A 176 36.27 33.54 -13.18
N LYS A 177 37.20 32.85 -12.52
CA LYS A 177 37.90 33.39 -11.34
C LYS A 177 38.83 34.54 -11.72
N ALA A 178 39.58 34.41 -12.82
CA ALA A 178 40.42 35.49 -13.35
C ALA A 178 39.59 36.74 -13.72
N LEU A 179 38.42 36.55 -14.33
CA LEU A 179 37.44 37.62 -14.57
C LEU A 179 36.94 38.24 -13.26
N GLN A 180 36.63 37.44 -12.23
CA GLN A 180 36.17 37.93 -10.93
C GLN A 180 37.24 38.76 -10.22
N ASP A 181 38.49 38.31 -10.23
CA ASP A 181 39.62 39.02 -9.61
C ASP A 181 39.96 40.30 -10.39
N ALA A 182 39.94 40.28 -11.74
CA ALA A 182 40.09 41.47 -12.57
C ALA A 182 38.98 42.50 -12.31
N ASN A 183 37.73 42.05 -12.13
CA ASN A 183 36.61 42.93 -11.80
C ASN A 183 36.80 43.59 -10.41
N GLN A 184 37.32 42.86 -9.42
CA GLN A 184 37.71 43.45 -8.13
C GLN A 184 38.84 44.48 -8.23
N VAL A 185 39.78 44.32 -9.17
CA VAL A 185 40.82 45.33 -9.44
C VAL A 185 40.19 46.59 -10.05
N LEU A 186 39.38 46.44 -11.10
CA LEU A 186 38.67 47.55 -11.74
C LEU A 186 37.74 48.29 -10.76
N GLN A 187 37.08 47.57 -9.84
CA GLN A 187 36.27 48.17 -8.77
C GLN A 187 37.12 49.07 -7.84
N LYS A 188 38.36 48.67 -7.53
CA LYS A 188 39.31 49.46 -6.71
C LYS A 188 39.86 50.66 -7.49
N GLU A 189 40.18 50.48 -8.78
CA GLU A 189 40.62 51.58 -9.64
C GLU A 189 39.52 52.63 -9.85
N LYS A 190 38.27 52.20 -10.04
CA LYS A 190 37.09 53.07 -10.08
C LYS A 190 37.00 53.93 -8.82
N LEU A 191 37.05 53.32 -7.62
CA LEU A 191 37.01 54.05 -6.35
C LEU A 191 38.21 55.01 -6.19
N ALA A 192 39.40 54.64 -6.69
CA ALA A 192 40.58 55.51 -6.67
C ALA A 192 40.47 56.68 -7.66
N LEU A 193 39.79 56.51 -8.79
CA LEU A 193 39.48 57.59 -9.74
C LEU A 193 38.38 58.51 -9.20
N GLU A 194 37.33 57.96 -8.59
CA GLU A 194 36.28 58.73 -7.90
C GLU A 194 36.88 59.57 -6.76
N ALA A 195 37.82 59.02 -5.99
CA ALA A 195 38.58 59.78 -4.98
C ALA A 195 39.45 60.90 -5.59
N LYS A 196 40.12 60.67 -6.73
CA LYS A 196 40.88 61.72 -7.45
C LYS A 196 39.96 62.84 -7.97
N ILE A 197 38.78 62.49 -8.48
CA ILE A 197 37.77 63.46 -8.94
C ILE A 197 37.27 64.30 -7.76
N ALA A 198 37.00 63.69 -6.60
CA ALA A 198 36.59 64.40 -5.40
C ALA A 198 37.67 65.39 -4.90
N ILE A 199 38.96 65.03 -4.99
CA ILE A 199 40.07 65.95 -4.65
C ILE A 199 40.12 67.13 -5.63
N LEU A 200 40.05 66.88 -6.94
CA LEU A 200 40.08 67.92 -7.97
C LEU A 200 38.87 68.88 -7.88
N GLN A 201 37.71 68.38 -7.46
CA GLN A 201 36.52 69.19 -7.19
C GLN A 201 36.63 70.05 -5.92
N GLN A 202 37.47 69.67 -4.96
CA GLN A 202 37.74 70.48 -3.75
C GLN A 202 38.78 71.58 -3.99
N THR A 203 39.72 71.40 -4.92
CA THR A 203 40.76 72.39 -5.27
C THR A 203 40.27 73.57 -6.13
N ALA A 204 38.96 73.70 -6.37
CA ALA A 204 38.38 74.64 -7.36
C ALA A 204 37.62 75.85 -6.75
N LYS A 205 37.86 76.21 -5.49
CA LYS A 205 37.27 77.39 -4.81
C LYS A 205 38.30 78.08 -3.90
N VAL A 206 38.23 79.43 -3.80
CA VAL A 206 39.13 80.35 -3.03
C VAL A 206 40.51 80.55 -3.72
N THR A 207 40.99 81.74 -4.13
CA THR A 207 40.49 83.16 -4.08
C THR A 207 41.12 84.07 -5.18
N VAL A 208 40.68 85.35 -5.24
CA VAL A 208 41.08 86.49 -6.12
C VAL A 208 42.07 87.43 -5.35
N PRO A 209 43.14 88.04 -5.94
CA PRO A 209 43.17 89.32 -6.73
C PRO A 209 43.97 89.23 -8.08
N VAL A 210 43.87 90.08 -9.14
CA VAL A 210 44.00 91.57 -9.31
C VAL A 210 45.52 91.99 -9.15
N GLU A 211 46.16 92.96 -9.83
CA GLU A 211 45.79 94.32 -10.32
C GLU A 211 46.57 94.83 -11.59
N GLU A 212 46.12 95.97 -12.18
CA GLU A 212 46.75 97.04 -13.05
C GLU A 212 47.75 96.83 -14.24
N GLU A 213 47.49 97.51 -15.38
CA GLU A 213 48.36 98.57 -16.02
C GLU A 213 47.76 99.22 -17.30
N ASN A 214 47.83 100.55 -17.49
CA ASN A 214 48.24 101.29 -18.74
C ASN A 214 47.93 102.81 -18.79
N GLY A 215 48.98 103.63 -18.99
CA GLY A 215 49.10 104.60 -20.11
C GLY A 215 48.31 105.92 -20.16
N CYS A 216 49.04 107.06 -20.23
CA CYS A 216 48.55 108.42 -20.57
C CYS A 216 49.77 109.27 -21.05
N SER A 217 49.73 110.50 -21.59
CA SER A 217 48.72 111.56 -21.79
C SER A 217 49.17 112.51 -22.95
N LEU A 218 48.89 113.82 -22.86
CA LEU A 218 49.44 114.99 -23.64
C LEU A 218 48.85 115.29 -25.05
N GLU A 219 48.65 116.56 -25.48
CA GLU A 219 48.45 117.86 -24.77
C GLU A 219 48.06 119.02 -25.73
N GLN A 220 47.67 120.21 -25.17
CA GLN A 220 47.75 121.59 -25.74
C GLN A 220 46.85 121.98 -26.96
N SER A 221 46.49 123.26 -27.23
CA SER A 221 46.39 124.49 -26.39
C SER A 221 45.55 125.64 -27.03
N GLN A 222 45.29 126.66 -26.19
CA GLN A 222 44.58 127.96 -26.32
C GLN A 222 44.71 128.86 -27.60
N GLU A 223 43.71 129.75 -27.75
CA GLU A 223 43.75 131.20 -28.12
C GLU A 223 44.35 131.69 -29.47
N VAL A 224 44.09 132.91 -29.98
CA VAL A 224 42.90 133.78 -30.15
C VAL A 224 43.34 135.04 -30.97
N GLU A 225 42.39 135.79 -31.53
CA GLU A 225 42.55 137.17 -32.06
C GLU A 225 43.27 137.44 -33.40
N SER A 226 42.88 138.57 -34.00
CA SER A 226 43.56 139.25 -35.11
C SER A 226 43.25 140.76 -35.07
N LEU A 227 44.13 141.58 -35.67
CA LEU A 227 44.26 143.03 -35.43
C LEU A 227 43.58 143.90 -36.50
N GLN A 228 43.42 145.20 -36.24
CA GLN A 228 43.11 146.20 -37.28
C GLN A 228 43.86 147.53 -37.14
N SER A 229 44.41 148.00 -38.27
CA SER A 229 44.53 149.41 -38.74
C SER A 229 45.29 150.45 -37.87
N SER A 230 46.37 151.07 -38.36
CA SER A 230 46.40 152.28 -39.23
C SER A 230 46.64 153.57 -38.41
N GLY A 231 47.37 154.60 -38.85
CA GLY A 231 48.19 154.80 -40.07
C GLY A 231 48.37 156.30 -40.40
N ASP A 232 49.39 156.65 -41.21
CA ASP A 232 49.38 157.77 -42.19
C ASP A 232 49.22 159.25 -41.72
N ASN A 233 49.43 160.31 -42.54
CA ASN A 233 50.42 160.73 -43.58
C ASN A 233 50.20 162.26 -43.83
N ALA A 234 50.92 163.09 -44.59
CA ALA A 234 52.17 163.12 -45.39
C ALA A 234 52.68 164.61 -45.36
N ASP A 235 53.62 165.18 -46.14
CA ASP A 235 54.50 164.78 -47.26
C ASP A 235 55.90 165.42 -46.99
N GLY A 236 56.51 166.44 -47.64
CA GLY A 236 56.29 167.09 -48.94
C GLY A 236 57.01 168.44 -49.13
N LYS A 237 58.06 168.47 -49.97
CA LYS A 237 58.44 169.64 -50.79
C LYS A 237 58.91 169.14 -52.16
N GLN A 238 58.28 169.65 -53.22
CA GLN A 238 58.28 169.00 -54.53
C GLN A 238 59.37 169.53 -55.46
N ILE A 239 59.91 168.60 -56.27
CA ILE A 239 60.30 168.69 -57.69
C ILE A 239 61.33 167.58 -58.00
N GLU A 240 62.30 167.31 -57.11
CA GLU A 240 63.06 166.04 -57.13
C GLU A 240 62.14 164.82 -56.85
N GLN A 241 61.09 165.02 -56.05
CA GLN A 241 60.09 163.98 -55.70
C GLN A 241 59.45 163.29 -56.92
N LEU A 242 59.38 163.91 -58.11
CA LEU A 242 58.74 163.30 -59.27
C LEU A 242 59.59 162.21 -59.94
N GLN A 243 60.92 162.32 -59.89
CA GLN A 243 61.81 161.25 -60.34
C GLN A 243 61.96 160.14 -59.29
N LYS A 244 61.83 160.49 -58.00
CA LYS A 244 61.76 159.50 -56.91
C LYS A 244 60.47 158.68 -57.00
N ARG A 245 59.30 159.33 -57.17
CA ARG A 245 57.99 158.66 -57.24
C ARG A 245 57.80 157.72 -58.43
N LEU A 246 58.46 157.96 -59.56
CA LEU A 246 58.43 156.98 -60.66
C LEU A 246 59.10 155.67 -60.23
N LYS A 247 60.23 155.76 -59.54
CA LYS A 247 60.99 154.60 -59.08
C LYS A 247 60.33 153.91 -57.88
N GLU A 248 59.77 154.70 -56.95
CA GLU A 248 58.94 154.18 -55.85
C GLU A 248 57.73 153.42 -56.40
N ALA A 249 57.06 153.90 -57.45
CA ALA A 249 55.96 153.18 -58.10
C ALA A 249 56.40 151.93 -58.87
N GLU A 250 57.62 151.89 -59.44
CA GLU A 250 58.21 150.69 -60.04
C GLU A 250 58.53 149.63 -58.97
N ASP A 251 59.16 150.05 -57.86
CA ASP A 251 59.46 149.19 -56.70
C ASP A 251 58.17 148.69 -56.00
N GLU A 252 57.15 149.53 -55.86
CA GLU A 252 55.80 149.16 -55.38
C GLU A 252 55.11 148.17 -56.34
N SER A 253 55.22 148.37 -57.66
CA SER A 253 54.66 147.43 -58.64
C SER A 253 55.34 146.06 -58.58
N LEU A 254 56.65 146.00 -58.30
CA LEU A 254 57.37 144.74 -58.08
C LEU A 254 56.97 144.10 -56.75
N ALA A 255 56.84 144.88 -55.67
CA ALA A 255 56.38 144.40 -54.38
C ALA A 255 54.95 143.82 -54.45
N LEU A 256 54.04 144.46 -55.19
CA LEU A 256 52.68 143.98 -55.43
C LEU A 256 52.66 142.72 -56.30
N GLN A 257 53.53 142.60 -57.32
CA GLN A 257 53.69 141.35 -58.07
C GLN A 257 54.24 140.22 -57.19
N GLN A 258 55.15 140.53 -56.27
CA GLN A 258 55.73 139.54 -55.35
C GLN A 258 54.74 139.11 -54.26
N GLN A 259 53.88 140.02 -53.75
CA GLN A 259 52.73 139.68 -52.92
C GLN A 259 51.68 138.86 -53.67
N LEU A 260 51.42 139.17 -54.94
CA LEU A 260 50.50 138.37 -55.75
C LEU A 260 51.05 136.96 -55.95
N ALA A 261 52.33 136.82 -56.26
CA ALA A 261 53.01 135.53 -56.39
C ALA A 261 52.95 134.70 -55.08
N SER A 262 53.28 135.30 -53.93
CA SER A 262 53.20 134.60 -52.64
C SER A 262 51.76 134.27 -52.24
N SER A 263 50.77 135.11 -52.59
CA SER A 263 49.35 134.80 -52.38
C SER A 263 48.86 133.64 -53.25
N LEU A 264 49.38 133.52 -54.48
CA LEU A 264 49.10 132.39 -55.38
C LEU A 264 49.79 131.10 -54.92
N GLU A 265 51.00 131.19 -54.38
CA GLU A 265 51.72 130.06 -53.77
C GLU A 265 51.08 129.62 -52.45
N GLU A 266 50.57 130.56 -51.64
CA GLU A 266 49.70 130.25 -50.50
C GLU A 266 48.39 129.58 -50.93
N LEU A 267 47.74 130.03 -52.01
CA LEU A 267 46.54 129.38 -52.54
C LEU A 267 46.85 127.99 -53.10
N ALA A 268 48.01 127.77 -53.72
CA ALA A 268 48.49 126.45 -54.12
C ALA A 268 48.73 125.55 -52.89
N CYS A 269 49.39 126.05 -51.85
CA CYS A 269 49.57 125.32 -50.59
C CYS A 269 48.24 125.03 -49.86
N ARG A 270 47.28 125.96 -49.90
CA ARG A 270 45.94 125.79 -49.32
C ARG A 270 45.14 124.74 -50.08
N THR A 271 45.14 124.77 -51.42
CA THR A 271 44.43 123.78 -52.25
C THR A 271 45.09 122.39 -52.21
N ALA A 272 46.42 122.31 -52.07
CA ALA A 272 47.11 121.05 -51.80
C ALA A 272 46.68 120.45 -50.44
N ARG A 273 46.71 121.25 -49.36
CA ARG A 273 46.21 120.83 -48.03
C ARG A 273 44.72 120.48 -48.05
N GLU A 274 43.91 121.18 -48.83
CA GLU A 274 42.48 120.88 -48.99
C GLU A 274 42.28 119.52 -49.69
N GLN A 275 43.08 119.20 -50.72
CA GLN A 275 43.09 117.88 -51.36
C GLN A 275 43.61 116.78 -50.43
N GLU A 276 44.65 117.03 -49.63
CA GLU A 276 45.13 116.10 -48.60
C GLU A 276 44.06 115.82 -47.55
N MET A 277 43.42 116.87 -47.01
CA MET A 277 42.29 116.76 -46.08
C MET A 277 41.10 116.03 -46.72
N GLN A 278 40.82 116.25 -48.01
CA GLN A 278 39.76 115.56 -48.74
C GLN A 278 40.08 114.07 -48.96
N GLN A 279 41.33 113.71 -49.21
CA GLN A 279 41.79 112.31 -49.27
C GLN A 279 41.76 111.64 -47.88
N GLN A 280 42.13 112.35 -46.82
CA GLN A 280 41.99 111.88 -45.44
C GLN A 280 40.53 111.64 -45.07
N LEU A 281 39.63 112.58 -45.42
CA LEU A 281 38.18 112.44 -45.22
C LEU A 281 37.60 111.27 -46.04
N GLN A 282 38.01 111.06 -47.29
CA GLN A 282 37.61 109.88 -48.07
C GLN A 282 38.12 108.57 -47.45
N THR A 283 39.34 108.58 -46.89
CA THR A 283 39.93 107.40 -46.23
C THR A 283 39.20 107.07 -44.93
N LEU A 284 38.92 108.09 -44.11
CA LEU A 284 38.11 107.98 -42.91
C LEU A 284 36.68 107.52 -43.24
N THR A 285 36.07 108.04 -44.31
CA THR A 285 34.72 107.62 -44.76
C THR A 285 34.70 106.13 -45.09
N LYS A 286 35.66 105.64 -45.88
CA LYS A 286 35.79 104.21 -46.20
C LYS A 286 36.05 103.33 -44.98
N GLN A 287 36.83 103.81 -44.01
CA GLN A 287 37.01 103.12 -42.73
C GLN A 287 35.71 103.07 -41.92
N LEU A 288 34.91 104.13 -41.93
CA LEU A 288 33.60 104.19 -41.28
C LEU A 288 32.56 103.28 -41.97
N GLU A 289 32.62 103.17 -43.29
CA GLU A 289 31.83 102.23 -44.09
C GLU A 289 32.22 100.78 -43.77
N GLN A 290 33.52 100.42 -43.81
CA GLN A 290 34.02 99.09 -43.45
C GLN A 290 33.64 98.71 -42.01
N VAL A 291 33.85 99.60 -41.04
CA VAL A 291 33.43 99.37 -39.64
C VAL A 291 31.90 99.27 -39.52
N GLY A 292 31.15 99.89 -40.42
CA GLY A 292 29.71 99.68 -40.58
C GLY A 292 29.37 98.27 -41.07
N GLU A 293 30.01 97.80 -42.14
CA GLU A 293 29.85 96.46 -42.71
C GLU A 293 30.24 95.37 -41.70
N ASP A 294 31.43 95.46 -41.11
CA ASP A 294 31.94 94.54 -40.08
C ASP A 294 30.98 94.45 -38.89
N LYS A 295 30.40 95.59 -38.47
CA LYS A 295 29.38 95.67 -37.41
C LYS A 295 28.05 95.03 -37.82
N THR A 296 27.68 95.01 -39.11
CA THR A 296 26.52 94.24 -39.59
C THR A 296 26.82 92.74 -39.69
N LEU A 297 28.01 92.35 -40.15
CA LEU A 297 28.46 90.96 -40.20
C LEU A 297 28.56 90.34 -38.80
N ALA A 298 29.17 91.04 -37.85
CA ALA A 298 29.24 90.63 -36.45
C ALA A 298 27.83 90.50 -35.82
N LYS A 299 26.91 91.42 -36.11
CA LYS A 299 25.50 91.28 -35.70
C LYS A 299 24.83 90.06 -36.32
N ALA A 300 25.05 89.77 -37.60
CA ALA A 300 24.49 88.61 -38.27
C ALA A 300 25.03 87.31 -37.67
N GLN A 301 26.34 87.22 -37.43
CA GLN A 301 26.97 86.08 -36.76
C GLN A 301 26.44 85.87 -35.34
N VAL A 302 26.38 86.92 -34.51
CA VAL A 302 25.79 86.85 -33.16
C VAL A 302 24.31 86.42 -33.21
N THR A 303 23.55 86.87 -34.20
CA THR A 303 22.14 86.46 -34.38
C THR A 303 22.02 84.99 -34.80
N SER A 304 22.91 84.49 -35.68
CA SER A 304 22.98 83.07 -36.05
C SER A 304 23.31 82.20 -34.83
N LEU A 305 24.38 82.55 -34.10
CA LEU A 305 24.82 81.82 -32.91
C LEU A 305 23.79 81.83 -31.79
N LEU A 306 23.00 82.90 -31.63
CA LEU A 306 21.85 82.93 -30.71
C LEU A 306 20.72 82.00 -31.17
N GLY A 307 20.43 81.94 -32.48
CA GLY A 307 19.47 81.00 -33.04
C GLY A 307 19.89 79.55 -32.91
N GLU A 308 21.16 79.24 -33.20
CA GLU A 308 21.77 77.91 -33.04
C GLU A 308 21.79 77.48 -31.56
N LEU A 309 22.13 78.39 -30.64
CA LEU A 309 22.06 78.16 -29.20
C LEU A 309 20.63 77.88 -28.76
N GLN A 310 19.66 78.70 -29.16
CA GLN A 310 18.23 78.51 -28.84
C GLN A 310 17.69 77.19 -29.41
N GLU A 311 18.08 76.81 -30.63
CA GLU A 311 17.69 75.51 -31.20
C GLU A 311 18.32 74.37 -30.39
N SER A 312 19.63 74.44 -30.08
CA SER A 312 20.32 73.44 -29.26
C SER A 312 19.68 73.28 -27.88
N GLN A 313 19.23 74.37 -27.26
CA GLN A 313 18.52 74.36 -25.99
C GLN A 313 17.14 73.70 -26.14
N SER A 314 16.35 74.02 -27.18
CA SER A 314 15.05 73.38 -27.42
C SER A 314 15.17 71.86 -27.69
N ARG A 315 16.24 71.44 -28.39
CA ARG A 315 16.58 70.03 -28.62
C ARG A 315 16.98 69.35 -27.30
N LEU A 316 17.77 70.02 -26.46
CA LEU A 316 18.14 69.53 -25.12
C LEU A 316 16.92 69.40 -24.20
N GLU A 317 16.06 70.42 -24.13
CA GLU A 317 14.82 70.40 -23.33
C GLU A 317 13.92 69.24 -23.77
N THR A 318 13.71 69.07 -25.07
CA THR A 318 12.98 67.92 -25.64
C THR A 318 13.60 66.58 -25.25
N CYS A 319 14.93 66.44 -25.34
CA CYS A 319 15.66 65.23 -24.95
C CYS A 319 15.54 64.95 -23.43
N THR A 320 15.66 65.97 -22.58
CA THR A 320 15.48 65.79 -21.12
C THR A 320 14.06 65.40 -20.76
N GLN A 321 13.06 65.90 -21.48
CA GLN A 321 11.67 65.52 -21.28
C GLN A 321 11.40 64.07 -21.71
N GLN A 322 11.93 63.66 -22.86
CA GLN A 322 11.89 62.26 -23.30
C GLN A 322 12.60 61.32 -22.31
N ASN A 323 13.75 61.71 -21.77
CA ASN A 323 14.46 60.92 -20.76
C ASN A 323 13.63 60.76 -19.48
N ARG A 324 12.96 61.81 -18.98
CA ARG A 324 12.02 61.70 -17.85
C ARG A 324 10.91 60.71 -18.15
N GLU A 325 10.27 60.81 -19.32
CA GLU A 325 9.19 59.89 -19.73
C GLU A 325 9.67 58.43 -19.84
N LEU A 326 10.92 58.21 -20.28
CA LEU A 326 11.56 56.89 -20.26
C LEU A 326 11.82 56.40 -18.83
N GLU A 327 12.33 57.25 -17.94
CA GLU A 327 12.55 56.94 -16.52
C GLU A 327 11.23 56.59 -15.80
N GLU A 328 10.17 57.35 -16.03
CA GLU A 328 8.83 57.10 -15.47
C GLU A 328 8.26 55.77 -15.96
N ARG A 329 8.42 55.47 -17.25
CA ARG A 329 8.03 54.19 -17.86
C ARG A 329 8.82 53.01 -17.29
N VAL A 330 10.12 53.16 -17.08
CA VAL A 330 11.00 52.13 -16.49
C VAL A 330 10.64 51.91 -15.01
N ARG A 331 10.43 52.99 -14.25
CA ARG A 331 9.98 52.95 -12.85
C ARG A 331 8.65 52.21 -12.71
N GLY A 332 7.64 52.60 -13.48
CA GLY A 332 6.34 51.92 -13.50
C GLY A 332 6.39 50.49 -14.08
N ALA A 333 7.37 50.14 -14.91
CA ALA A 333 7.61 48.75 -15.32
C ALA A 333 8.21 47.93 -14.16
N GLY A 334 9.19 48.46 -13.44
CA GLY A 334 9.78 47.84 -12.25
C GLY A 334 8.76 47.62 -11.13
N GLU A 335 7.91 48.60 -10.85
CA GLU A 335 6.80 48.48 -9.88
C GLU A 335 5.84 47.33 -10.24
N ARG A 336 5.49 47.20 -11.53
CA ARG A 336 4.63 46.10 -12.03
C ARG A 336 5.33 44.74 -11.95
N LEU A 337 6.63 44.65 -12.23
CA LEU A 337 7.40 43.42 -12.07
C LEU A 337 7.45 43.00 -10.59
N GLN A 338 7.78 43.91 -9.68
CA GLN A 338 7.77 43.63 -8.23
C GLN A 338 6.40 43.21 -7.69
N GLN A 339 5.31 43.69 -8.28
CA GLN A 339 3.95 43.25 -7.92
C GLN A 339 3.69 41.82 -8.41
N LEU A 340 4.04 41.50 -9.66
CA LEU A 340 3.91 40.16 -10.22
C LEU A 340 4.80 39.13 -9.50
N GLU A 341 6.01 39.51 -9.06
CA GLU A 341 6.90 38.69 -8.24
C GLU A 341 6.24 38.34 -6.89
N LYS A 342 5.67 39.32 -6.19
CA LYS A 342 4.94 39.10 -4.92
C LYS A 342 3.72 38.20 -5.11
N GLU A 343 2.97 38.38 -6.20
CA GLU A 343 1.82 37.53 -6.52
C GLU A 343 2.23 36.09 -6.88
N ALA A 344 3.35 35.92 -7.58
CA ALA A 344 3.93 34.62 -7.88
C ALA A 344 4.45 33.92 -6.60
N GLU A 345 5.11 34.65 -5.69
CA GLU A 345 5.50 34.15 -4.38
C GLU A 345 4.29 33.70 -3.55
N ILE A 346 3.24 34.53 -3.45
CA ILE A 346 2.02 34.19 -2.69
C ILE A 346 1.38 32.93 -3.27
N ARG A 347 1.26 32.83 -4.60
CA ARG A 347 0.71 31.64 -5.28
C ARG A 347 1.58 30.40 -5.06
N ASN A 348 2.91 30.54 -5.10
CA ASN A 348 3.83 29.43 -4.84
C ASN A 348 3.74 28.94 -3.38
N ARG A 349 3.61 29.86 -2.41
CA ARG A 349 3.35 29.51 -0.99
C ARG A 349 2.01 28.79 -0.82
N GLN A 350 0.95 29.23 -1.51
CA GLN A 350 -0.35 28.55 -1.52
C GLN A 350 -0.27 27.14 -2.11
N HIS A 351 0.40 26.98 -3.25
CA HIS A 351 0.63 25.67 -3.88
C HIS A 351 1.48 24.75 -2.97
N GLY A 352 2.50 25.28 -2.28
CA GLY A 352 3.28 24.52 -1.30
C GLY A 352 2.42 23.94 -0.18
N VAL A 353 1.58 24.77 0.44
CA VAL A 353 0.64 24.32 1.49
C VAL A 353 -0.35 23.28 0.96
N GLN A 354 -0.86 23.43 -0.27
CA GLN A 354 -1.74 22.43 -0.91
C GLN A 354 -1.00 21.10 -1.15
N VAL A 355 0.25 21.14 -1.63
CA VAL A 355 1.08 19.95 -1.83
C VAL A 355 1.37 19.24 -0.51
N ASP A 356 1.68 19.97 0.55
CA ASP A 356 1.92 19.38 1.88
C ASP A 356 0.63 18.84 2.53
N GLN A 357 -0.52 19.47 2.30
CA GLN A 357 -1.82 18.93 2.70
C GLN A 357 -2.15 17.62 1.96
N LEU A 358 -1.88 17.54 0.64
CA LEU A 358 -2.05 16.32 -0.15
C LEU A 358 -1.06 15.22 0.26
N ARG A 359 0.20 15.56 0.55
CA ARG A 359 1.19 14.62 1.11
C ARG A 359 0.72 14.02 2.43
N LEU A 360 0.17 14.84 3.34
CA LEU A 360 -0.37 14.37 4.61
C LEU A 360 -1.62 13.49 4.41
N GLN A 361 -2.49 13.80 3.46
CA GLN A 361 -3.62 12.93 3.10
C GLN A 361 -3.14 11.57 2.57
N VAL A 362 -2.16 11.55 1.66
CA VAL A 362 -1.55 10.30 1.15
C VAL A 362 -0.94 9.49 2.30
N GLN A 363 -0.13 10.11 3.16
CA GLN A 363 0.48 9.45 4.31
C GLN A 363 -0.57 8.85 5.27
N ASN A 364 -1.65 9.57 5.54
CA ASN A 364 -2.75 9.08 6.36
C ASN A 364 -3.45 7.87 5.70
N LEU A 365 -3.78 7.94 4.41
CA LEU A 365 -4.38 6.84 3.67
C LEU A 365 -3.45 5.62 3.56
N GLU A 366 -2.15 5.81 3.37
CA GLU A 366 -1.13 4.74 3.41
C GLU A 366 -1.04 4.08 4.79
N SER A 367 -1.15 4.86 5.87
CA SER A 367 -1.16 4.33 7.24
C SER A 367 -2.40 3.48 7.51
N ALA A 368 -3.58 3.95 7.09
CA ALA A 368 -4.84 3.21 7.18
C ALA A 368 -4.78 1.93 6.34
N LEU A 369 -4.29 2.00 5.10
CA LEU A 369 -4.11 0.84 4.23
C LEU A 369 -3.10 -0.19 4.79
N ARG A 370 -2.07 0.25 5.52
CA ARG A 370 -1.15 -0.65 6.24
C ARG A 370 -1.85 -1.39 7.37
N VAL A 371 -2.67 -0.71 8.17
CA VAL A 371 -3.47 -1.32 9.25
C VAL A 371 -4.52 -2.28 8.68
N GLU A 372 -5.24 -1.87 7.64
CA GLU A 372 -6.26 -2.69 6.98
C GLU A 372 -5.65 -3.98 6.42
N ARG A 373 -4.49 -3.88 5.75
CA ARG A 373 -3.73 -5.06 5.28
C ARG A 373 -3.30 -5.97 6.43
N GLN A 374 -2.90 -5.43 7.58
CA GLN A 374 -2.58 -6.25 8.76
C GLN A 374 -3.82 -6.99 9.26
N SER A 375 -4.95 -6.27 9.48
CA SER A 375 -6.20 -6.86 9.96
C SER A 375 -6.71 -7.97 9.04
N ALA A 376 -6.64 -7.78 7.71
CA ALA A 376 -7.00 -8.81 6.74
C ALA A 376 -6.13 -10.08 6.84
N THR A 377 -4.84 -9.97 7.21
CA THR A 377 -4.01 -11.17 7.47
C THR A 377 -4.31 -11.83 8.82
N GLU A 378 -4.83 -11.07 9.79
CA GLU A 378 -5.26 -11.59 11.09
C GLU A 378 -6.60 -12.30 10.97
N GLU A 379 -7.58 -11.74 10.26
CA GLU A 379 -8.84 -12.41 9.91
C GLU A 379 -8.60 -13.66 9.04
N LYS A 380 -7.67 -13.62 8.08
CA LYS A 380 -7.28 -14.82 7.33
C LYS A 380 -6.68 -15.91 8.23
N ARG A 381 -5.95 -15.54 9.29
CA ARG A 381 -5.45 -16.48 10.31
C ARG A 381 -6.57 -17.02 11.20
N LYS A 382 -7.51 -16.18 11.65
CA LYS A 382 -8.70 -16.61 12.41
C LYS A 382 -9.57 -17.57 11.59
N LEU A 383 -9.84 -17.26 10.32
CA LEU A 383 -10.59 -18.12 9.42
C LEU A 383 -9.91 -19.49 9.25
N ALA A 384 -8.60 -19.53 9.07
CA ALA A 384 -7.85 -20.79 9.00
C ALA A 384 -7.93 -21.60 10.32
N GLN A 385 -7.88 -20.94 11.48
CA GLN A 385 -8.06 -21.60 12.78
C GLN A 385 -9.48 -22.16 12.94
N VAL A 386 -10.51 -21.41 12.57
CA VAL A 386 -11.92 -21.86 12.60
C VAL A 386 -12.16 -23.01 11.62
N GLN A 387 -11.53 -22.97 10.43
CA GLN A 387 -11.57 -24.08 9.48
C GLN A 387 -10.93 -25.34 10.07
N VAL A 388 -9.75 -25.25 10.70
CA VAL A 388 -9.11 -26.39 11.36
C VAL A 388 -9.99 -26.93 12.50
N ALA A 389 -10.54 -26.06 13.34
CA ALA A 389 -11.43 -26.45 14.44
C ALA A 389 -12.72 -27.14 13.94
N TYR A 390 -13.29 -26.67 12.83
CA TYR A 390 -14.45 -27.32 12.19
C TYR A 390 -14.11 -28.72 11.67
N HIS A 391 -12.98 -28.89 10.96
CA HIS A 391 -12.54 -30.20 10.49
C HIS A 391 -12.19 -31.15 11.64
N GLN A 392 -11.67 -30.63 12.75
CA GLN A 392 -11.40 -31.40 13.97
C GLN A 392 -12.71 -31.89 14.62
N LEU A 393 -13.66 -30.99 14.85
CA LEU A 393 -14.98 -31.34 15.41
C LEU A 393 -15.74 -32.33 14.52
N PHE A 394 -15.63 -32.19 13.19
CA PHE A 394 -16.21 -33.14 12.25
C PHE A 394 -15.58 -34.54 12.40
N GLN A 395 -14.25 -34.63 12.48
CA GLN A 395 -13.55 -35.91 12.72
C GLN A 395 -13.91 -36.54 14.07
N GLU A 396 -14.05 -35.74 15.13
CA GLU A 396 -14.46 -36.19 16.46
C GLU A 396 -15.90 -36.71 16.47
N TYR A 397 -16.82 -36.05 15.77
CA TYR A 397 -18.20 -36.50 15.59
C TYR A 397 -18.27 -37.80 14.77
N ASP A 398 -17.51 -37.89 13.69
CA ASP A 398 -17.42 -39.09 12.83
C ASP A 398 -16.81 -40.28 13.59
N ALA A 399 -15.82 -40.02 14.47
CA ALA A 399 -15.25 -41.01 15.37
C ALA A 399 -16.25 -41.44 16.47
N HIS A 400 -17.01 -40.50 17.04
CA HIS A 400 -18.05 -40.77 18.02
C HIS A 400 -19.18 -41.64 17.44
N ILE A 401 -19.60 -41.41 16.20
CA ILE A 401 -20.57 -42.29 15.51
C ILE A 401 -20.00 -43.70 15.37
N LYS A 402 -18.73 -43.84 14.98
CA LYS A 402 -18.08 -45.16 14.81
C LYS A 402 -17.97 -45.91 16.14
N THR A 403 -17.51 -45.26 17.21
CA THR A 403 -17.41 -45.89 18.53
C THR A 403 -18.78 -46.19 19.13
N SER A 404 -19.77 -45.33 18.94
CA SER A 404 -21.17 -45.58 19.33
C SER A 404 -21.76 -46.79 18.61
N LEU A 405 -21.55 -46.94 17.30
CA LEU A 405 -22.01 -48.11 16.55
C LEU A 405 -21.30 -49.40 16.98
N GLU A 406 -20.01 -49.33 17.34
CA GLU A 406 -19.32 -50.49 17.90
C GLU A 406 -19.76 -50.85 19.33
N THR A 407 -20.00 -49.87 20.20
CA THR A 407 -20.49 -50.14 21.56
C THR A 407 -21.92 -50.65 21.54
N GLU A 408 -22.77 -50.18 20.62
CA GLU A 408 -24.11 -50.75 20.39
C GLU A 408 -24.04 -52.22 19.91
N LYS A 409 -23.11 -52.56 19.00
CA LYS A 409 -22.85 -53.95 18.60
C LYS A 409 -22.33 -54.82 19.75
N ARG A 410 -21.45 -54.28 20.61
CA ARG A 410 -20.96 -54.97 21.81
C ARG A 410 -22.08 -55.18 22.83
N SER A 411 -22.95 -54.19 23.03
CA SER A 411 -24.16 -54.32 23.86
C SER A 411 -25.02 -55.46 23.34
N LYS A 412 -25.43 -55.42 22.06
CA LYS A 412 -26.27 -56.48 21.47
C LYS A 412 -25.67 -57.89 21.62
N GLY A 413 -24.34 -58.02 21.60
CA GLY A 413 -23.66 -59.28 21.91
C GLY A 413 -23.78 -59.71 23.38
N LEU A 414 -23.64 -58.77 24.32
CA LEU A 414 -23.85 -59.01 25.76
C LEU A 414 -25.32 -59.26 26.10
N ASP A 415 -26.25 -58.53 25.48
CA ASP A 415 -27.70 -58.68 25.65
C ASP A 415 -28.18 -60.08 25.21
N LEU A 416 -27.61 -60.62 24.12
CA LEU A 416 -27.82 -62.00 23.71
C LEU A 416 -27.26 -63.01 24.73
N GLN A 417 -26.03 -62.80 25.22
CA GLN A 417 -25.42 -63.67 26.24
C GLN A 417 -26.18 -63.64 27.58
N LEU A 418 -26.72 -62.48 27.98
CA LEU A 418 -27.59 -62.35 29.13
C LEU A 418 -28.92 -63.07 28.93
N GLY A 419 -29.49 -63.03 27.72
CA GLY A 419 -30.66 -63.83 27.35
C GLY A 419 -30.41 -65.34 27.43
N GLU A 420 -29.30 -65.82 26.89
CA GLU A 420 -28.88 -67.23 26.97
C GLU A 420 -28.68 -67.68 28.42
N LEU A 421 -27.97 -66.88 29.24
CA LEU A 421 -27.75 -67.18 30.66
C LEU A 421 -29.05 -67.14 31.47
N SER A 422 -29.95 -66.19 31.17
CA SER A 422 -31.27 -66.12 31.82
C SER A 422 -32.15 -67.33 31.48
N GLN A 423 -32.07 -67.83 30.24
CA GLN A 423 -32.79 -69.04 29.83
C GLN A 423 -32.19 -70.29 30.51
N GLN A 424 -30.86 -70.39 30.61
CA GLN A 424 -30.20 -71.48 31.34
C GLN A 424 -30.54 -71.47 32.83
N LEU A 425 -30.64 -70.28 33.45
CA LEU A 425 -31.09 -70.14 34.84
C LEU A 425 -32.54 -70.62 34.99
N GLN A 426 -33.47 -70.15 34.16
CA GLN A 426 -34.87 -70.59 34.20
C GLN A 426 -35.00 -72.11 34.04
N GLN A 427 -34.28 -72.71 33.09
CA GLN A 427 -34.27 -74.18 32.91
C GLN A 427 -33.71 -74.92 34.13
N ALA A 428 -32.71 -74.35 34.81
CA ALA A 428 -32.18 -74.91 36.05
C ALA A 428 -33.17 -74.78 37.22
N GLU A 429 -33.91 -73.67 37.31
CA GLU A 429 -34.98 -73.44 38.30
C GLU A 429 -36.15 -74.40 38.08
N GLU A 430 -36.65 -74.53 36.84
CA GLU A 430 -37.68 -75.51 36.46
C GLU A 430 -37.25 -76.95 36.77
N ALA A 431 -35.99 -77.31 36.46
CA ALA A 431 -35.44 -78.61 36.78
C ALA A 431 -35.20 -78.85 38.29
N LEU A 432 -35.05 -77.79 39.09
CA LEU A 432 -35.02 -77.88 40.55
C LEU A 432 -36.42 -78.06 41.13
N VAL A 433 -37.43 -77.36 40.60
CA VAL A 433 -38.85 -77.55 40.98
C VAL A 433 -39.29 -78.99 40.69
N ALA A 434 -39.06 -79.50 39.48
CA ALA A 434 -39.42 -80.88 39.12
C ALA A 434 -38.69 -81.93 39.99
N LYS A 435 -37.46 -81.66 40.42
CA LYS A 435 -36.75 -82.51 41.41
C LYS A 435 -37.36 -82.41 42.80
N GLN A 436 -37.80 -81.23 43.22
CA GLN A 436 -38.45 -81.01 44.52
C GLN A 436 -39.81 -81.73 44.57
N GLU A 437 -40.62 -81.63 43.51
CA GLU A 437 -41.87 -82.39 43.36
C GLU A 437 -41.64 -83.91 43.42
N HIS A 438 -40.59 -84.42 42.76
CA HIS A 438 -40.23 -85.83 42.83
C HIS A 438 -39.77 -86.25 44.24
N ILE A 439 -38.99 -85.41 44.92
CA ILE A 439 -38.58 -85.62 46.32
C ILE A 439 -39.80 -85.67 47.25
N ASP A 440 -40.76 -84.76 47.08
CA ASP A 440 -41.94 -84.72 47.94
C ASP A 440 -42.90 -85.88 47.67
N LYS A 441 -43.02 -86.34 46.42
CA LYS A 441 -43.68 -87.61 46.11
C LYS A 441 -42.98 -88.81 46.75
N LEU A 442 -41.65 -88.88 46.69
CA LEU A 442 -40.90 -89.96 47.36
C LEU A 442 -41.03 -89.93 48.89
N LYS A 443 -41.25 -88.76 49.51
CA LYS A 443 -41.62 -88.65 50.93
C LYS A 443 -43.02 -89.18 51.19
N GLU A 444 -43.98 -88.86 50.32
CA GLU A 444 -45.35 -89.39 50.42
C GLU A 444 -45.35 -90.92 50.32
N ASP A 445 -44.73 -91.47 49.26
CA ASP A 445 -44.58 -92.92 49.06
C ASP A 445 -43.87 -93.58 50.26
N ALA A 446 -42.87 -92.92 50.87
CA ALA A 446 -42.16 -93.43 52.06
C ALA A 446 -43.03 -93.43 53.33
N GLU A 447 -43.83 -92.39 53.57
CA GLU A 447 -44.78 -92.35 54.69
C GLU A 447 -45.95 -93.33 54.48
N GLN A 448 -46.44 -93.50 53.25
CA GLN A 448 -47.37 -94.58 52.90
C GLN A 448 -46.78 -95.95 53.23
N HIS A 449 -45.56 -96.26 52.76
CA HIS A 449 -44.87 -97.52 53.08
C HIS A 449 -44.64 -97.71 54.60
N LYS A 450 -44.37 -96.63 55.34
CA LYS A 450 -44.20 -96.65 56.80
C LYS A 450 -45.49 -97.07 57.51
N THR A 451 -46.66 -96.51 57.15
CA THR A 451 -47.95 -96.97 57.72
C THR A 451 -48.24 -98.44 57.41
N VAL A 452 -47.83 -98.95 56.24
CA VAL A 452 -47.92 -100.38 55.92
C VAL A 452 -46.95 -101.21 56.76
N MET A 453 -45.72 -100.73 57.00
CA MET A 453 -44.75 -101.39 57.88
C MET A 453 -45.18 -101.42 59.35
N GLU A 454 -45.94 -100.42 59.82
CA GLU A 454 -46.55 -100.39 61.16
C GLU A 454 -47.59 -101.53 61.37
N THR A 455 -48.09 -102.15 60.29
CA THR A 455 -48.93 -103.37 60.40
C THR A 455 -48.12 -104.65 60.67
N VAL A 456 -46.82 -104.68 60.33
CA VAL A 456 -45.98 -105.89 60.45
C VAL A 456 -45.80 -106.34 61.92
N PRO A 457 -45.61 -105.46 62.91
CA PRO A 457 -45.68 -105.83 64.33
C PRO A 457 -47.03 -106.46 64.73
N VAL A 458 -48.14 -105.95 64.21
CA VAL A 458 -49.50 -106.45 64.52
C VAL A 458 -49.69 -107.86 63.94
N LEU A 459 -49.30 -108.09 62.69
CA LEU A 459 -49.35 -109.41 62.05
C LEU A 459 -48.44 -110.43 62.73
N LYS A 460 -47.27 -110.00 63.23
CA LYS A 460 -46.39 -110.86 64.06
C LYS A 460 -47.07 -111.23 65.39
N ALA A 461 -47.63 -110.25 66.10
CA ALA A 461 -48.35 -110.51 67.35
C ALA A 461 -49.57 -111.45 67.14
N GLN A 462 -50.31 -111.29 66.03
CA GLN A 462 -51.40 -112.18 65.66
C GLN A 462 -50.90 -113.62 65.40
N ALA A 463 -49.77 -113.79 64.71
CA ALA A 463 -49.17 -115.10 64.47
C ALA A 463 -48.67 -115.77 65.76
N ASP A 464 -48.07 -115.00 66.69
CA ASP A 464 -47.67 -115.51 68.01
C ASP A 464 -48.89 -115.86 68.89
N ILE A 465 -49.99 -115.09 68.82
CA ILE A 465 -51.26 -115.42 69.50
C ILE A 465 -51.84 -116.73 68.96
N TYR A 466 -51.97 -116.88 67.64
CA TYR A 466 -52.46 -118.14 67.04
C TYR A 466 -51.58 -119.34 67.40
N LYS A 467 -50.27 -119.14 67.56
CA LYS A 467 -49.33 -120.15 68.04
C LYS A 467 -49.52 -120.47 69.53
N THR A 468 -49.78 -119.49 70.39
CA THR A 468 -50.13 -119.77 71.81
C THR A 468 -51.48 -120.45 71.94
N ASP A 469 -52.48 -120.05 71.15
CA ASP A 469 -53.82 -120.65 71.16
C ASP A 469 -53.77 -122.11 70.69
N PHE A 470 -53.03 -122.40 69.61
CA PHE A 470 -52.78 -123.76 69.15
C PHE A 470 -52.06 -124.61 70.20
N LEU A 471 -51.09 -124.06 70.92
CA LEU A 471 -50.39 -124.76 72.00
C LEU A 471 -51.29 -124.98 73.23
N ALA A 472 -52.15 -124.03 73.58
CA ALA A 472 -53.12 -124.16 74.67
C ALA A 472 -54.19 -125.22 74.36
N GLU A 473 -54.75 -125.17 73.15
CA GLU A 473 -55.70 -126.16 72.62
C GLU A 473 -55.07 -127.55 72.53
N ARG A 474 -53.79 -127.65 72.13
CA ARG A 474 -53.02 -128.90 72.17
C ARG A 474 -52.87 -129.41 73.60
N GLN A 475 -52.45 -128.57 74.55
CA GLN A 475 -52.31 -128.96 75.96
C GLN A 475 -53.65 -129.34 76.60
N ALA A 476 -54.76 -128.72 76.18
CA ALA A 476 -56.11 -129.10 76.60
C ALA A 476 -56.48 -130.50 76.06
N ARG A 477 -56.18 -130.80 74.79
CA ARG A 477 -56.33 -132.16 74.24
C ARG A 477 -55.44 -133.18 74.94
N GLU A 478 -54.17 -132.85 75.21
CA GLU A 478 -53.23 -133.75 75.90
C GLU A 478 -53.73 -134.08 77.31
N LYS A 479 -54.16 -133.09 78.10
CA LYS A 479 -54.80 -133.31 79.41
C LYS A 479 -56.11 -134.10 79.34
N LEU A 480 -56.93 -133.89 78.32
CA LEU A 480 -58.15 -134.67 78.11
C LEU A 480 -57.82 -136.13 77.75
N HIS A 481 -56.75 -136.36 76.98
CA HIS A 481 -56.21 -137.69 76.74
C HIS A 481 -55.65 -138.34 78.02
N GLU A 482 -54.88 -137.62 78.85
CA GLU A 482 -54.41 -138.11 80.16
C GLU A 482 -55.58 -138.51 81.09
N GLN A 483 -56.64 -137.70 81.13
CA GLN A 483 -57.88 -138.01 81.85
C GLN A 483 -58.60 -139.23 81.26
N ARG A 484 -58.59 -139.39 79.92
CA ARG A 484 -59.15 -140.57 79.25
C ARG A 484 -58.36 -141.85 79.58
N GLU A 485 -57.04 -141.81 79.50
CA GLU A 485 -56.18 -142.97 79.81
C GLU A 485 -56.35 -143.38 81.28
N THR A 486 -56.28 -142.44 82.22
CA THR A 486 -56.47 -142.74 83.65
C THR A 486 -57.87 -143.26 83.99
N LEU A 487 -58.93 -142.82 83.27
CA LEU A 487 -60.26 -143.41 83.39
C LEU A 487 -60.33 -144.82 82.76
N LEU A 488 -59.65 -145.07 81.65
CA LEU A 488 -59.54 -146.40 81.04
C LEU A 488 -58.77 -147.38 81.95
N GLU A 489 -57.71 -146.93 82.60
CA GLU A 489 -56.96 -147.70 83.61
C GLU A 489 -57.84 -148.01 84.84
N GLN A 490 -58.63 -147.05 85.33
CA GLN A 490 -59.60 -147.27 86.40
C GLN A 490 -60.69 -148.27 86.00
N VAL A 491 -61.21 -148.20 84.78
CA VAL A 491 -62.16 -149.20 84.25
C VAL A 491 -61.49 -150.58 84.14
N ALA A 492 -60.26 -150.67 83.65
CA ALA A 492 -59.51 -151.92 83.58
C ALA A 492 -59.15 -152.49 84.97
N GLN A 493 -58.94 -151.63 85.97
CA GLN A 493 -58.76 -152.02 87.38
C GLN A 493 -60.06 -152.60 87.95
N LEU A 494 -61.19 -151.90 87.80
CA LEU A 494 -62.50 -152.35 88.23
C LEU A 494 -62.96 -153.62 87.49
N GLN A 495 -62.57 -153.80 86.23
CA GLN A 495 -62.76 -155.05 85.48
C GLN A 495 -61.95 -156.19 86.09
N ARG A 496 -60.64 -156.02 86.31
CA ARG A 496 -59.79 -157.03 86.96
C ARG A 496 -60.24 -157.36 88.40
N GLU A 497 -60.78 -156.39 89.13
CA GLU A 497 -61.39 -156.62 90.45
C GLU A 497 -62.72 -157.38 90.35
N ASN A 498 -63.57 -157.10 89.36
CA ASN A 498 -64.78 -157.89 89.07
C ASN A 498 -64.44 -159.32 88.63
N GLU A 499 -63.43 -159.50 87.79
CA GLU A 499 -62.93 -160.81 87.35
C GLU A 499 -62.35 -161.59 88.52
N LYS A 500 -61.60 -160.94 89.42
CA LYS A 500 -61.13 -161.56 90.65
C LYS A 500 -62.29 -161.95 91.57
N LEU A 501 -63.25 -161.07 91.83
CA LEU A 501 -64.42 -161.39 92.68
C LEU A 501 -65.26 -162.52 92.09
N LYS A 502 -65.40 -162.60 90.76
CA LYS A 502 -65.97 -163.76 90.07
C LYS A 502 -65.12 -165.01 90.31
N ALA A 503 -63.82 -164.96 90.07
CA ALA A 503 -62.91 -166.09 90.28
C ALA A 503 -62.87 -166.60 91.73
N ASP A 504 -62.94 -165.70 92.71
CA ASP A 504 -63.04 -166.04 94.14
C ASP A 504 -64.39 -166.74 94.42
N SER A 505 -65.51 -166.25 93.86
CA SER A 505 -66.83 -166.90 93.97
C SER A 505 -66.92 -168.25 93.23
N GLU A 506 -66.27 -168.38 92.08
CA GLU A 506 -66.11 -169.62 91.33
C GLU A 506 -65.16 -170.59 92.03
N GLY A 507 -64.17 -170.10 92.77
CA GLY A 507 -63.25 -170.88 93.59
C GLY A 507 -63.96 -171.52 94.77
N VAL A 508 -64.77 -170.74 95.49
CA VAL A 508 -65.70 -171.25 96.51
C VAL A 508 -66.67 -172.28 95.92
N SER A 509 -67.18 -172.03 94.71
CA SER A 509 -68.08 -172.97 94.02
C SER A 509 -67.39 -174.25 93.54
N ARG A 510 -66.13 -174.19 93.09
CA ARG A 510 -65.33 -175.36 92.67
C ARG A 510 -64.89 -176.20 93.86
N ALA A 511 -64.46 -175.59 94.96
CA ALA A 511 -64.08 -176.31 96.18
C ALA A 511 -65.21 -177.21 96.70
N LEU A 512 -66.46 -176.72 96.65
CA LEU A 512 -67.66 -177.48 96.99
C LEU A 512 -67.92 -178.67 96.04
N MET A 513 -67.53 -178.56 94.77
CA MET A 513 -67.76 -179.59 93.74
C MET A 513 -66.69 -180.69 93.76
N ASP A 514 -65.43 -180.39 94.07
CA ASP A 514 -64.37 -181.40 94.17
C ASP A 514 -64.49 -182.26 95.43
N GLU A 515 -65.03 -181.73 96.55
CA GLU A 515 -65.35 -182.54 97.74
C GLU A 515 -66.38 -183.63 97.43
N MET A 516 -67.38 -183.33 96.60
CA MET A 516 -68.37 -184.31 96.12
C MET A 516 -67.75 -185.37 95.19
N ARG A 517 -66.70 -185.04 94.45
CA ARG A 517 -66.11 -185.92 93.43
C ARG A 517 -65.25 -187.05 94.03
N ASN A 518 -64.66 -186.82 95.20
CA ASN A 518 -63.60 -187.68 95.76
C ASN A 518 -64.10 -188.97 96.48
N ARG A 519 -65.32 -189.46 96.18
CA ARG A 519 -65.94 -190.60 96.90
C ARG A 519 -66.23 -191.86 96.06
N HIS A 520 -66.06 -191.86 94.73
CA HIS A 520 -66.53 -192.96 93.87
C HIS A 520 -65.68 -193.22 92.59
N SER A 521 -64.59 -194.02 92.65
CA SER A 521 -63.93 -194.52 91.43
C SER A 521 -63.02 -195.76 91.60
N GLU A 522 -63.46 -196.93 91.12
CA GLU A 522 -62.66 -198.13 90.81
C GLU A 522 -63.38 -198.99 89.73
N MET A 523 -62.68 -199.91 89.02
CA MET A 523 -63.11 -200.77 87.87
C MET A 523 -63.04 -200.18 86.42
N ARG A 524 -62.92 -201.05 85.37
CA ARG A 524 -62.33 -200.73 84.03
C ARG A 524 -62.61 -201.73 82.86
N PRO A 525 -62.64 -201.31 81.57
CA PRO A 525 -62.28 -202.16 80.39
C PRO A 525 -61.46 -201.46 79.21
N PRO A 526 -61.05 -202.16 78.09
CA PRO A 526 -60.08 -201.69 77.04
C PRO A 526 -60.55 -201.76 75.51
N PRO A 527 -59.74 -201.99 74.41
CA PRO A 527 -59.26 -200.95 73.44
C PRO A 527 -59.29 -201.23 71.88
N GLN A 528 -59.10 -200.19 71.01
CA GLN A 528 -58.64 -200.16 69.56
C GLN A 528 -58.46 -198.66 69.10
N GLN A 529 -57.39 -198.11 68.46
CA GLN A 529 -56.76 -198.21 67.11
C GLN A 529 -57.60 -197.66 65.91
N SER A 530 -57.12 -196.89 64.90
CA SER A 530 -55.74 -196.54 64.43
C SER A 530 -55.61 -195.30 63.46
N PHE A 531 -54.49 -194.56 63.54
CA PHE A 531 -53.74 -193.82 62.46
C PHE A 531 -54.35 -192.56 61.75
N CYS A 532 -53.59 -191.48 61.40
CA CYS A 532 -52.18 -191.11 61.71
C CYS A 532 -51.82 -189.62 61.42
N ARG A 533 -50.73 -189.15 62.07
CA ARG A 533 -49.87 -187.94 61.81
C ARG A 533 -50.45 -186.56 62.18
N VAL A 534 -49.71 -185.54 62.69
CA VAL A 534 -48.32 -185.26 63.21
C VAL A 534 -48.14 -183.74 62.92
N GLU A 535 -47.61 -182.85 63.78
CA GLU A 535 -46.89 -182.97 65.06
C GLU A 535 -47.06 -181.72 65.95
N CYS A 536 -46.66 -181.84 67.23
CA CYS A 536 -46.16 -180.78 68.12
C CYS A 536 -46.96 -179.48 68.41
N TYR A 537 -47.54 -179.46 69.63
CA TYR A 537 -47.59 -178.32 70.58
C TYR A 537 -48.31 -177.01 70.19
N LEU A 538 -49.64 -177.05 70.39
CA LEU A 538 -50.49 -176.07 71.11
C LEU A 538 -50.24 -174.57 70.86
#